data_AF-A0A7S3YSW5-F1
#
_entry.id   AF-A0A7S3YSW5-F1
#
_cell.length_a   1.000
_cell.length_b   1.000
_cell.length_c   1.000
_cell.angle_alpha   90.00
_cell.angle_beta   90.00
_cell.angle_gamma   90.00
#
_symmetry.space_group_name_H-M   'P 1'
#
loop_
_entity.id
_entity.type
_entity.pdbx_description
1 polymer ?
#
loop_
_entity_poly.entity_id
_entity_poly.type
_entity_poly.pdbx_seq_one_letter_code
_entity_poly.pdbx_strand_id
1 'polypeptide(L)'
;MGEHIKRLVAARLQADIMGAETVVVSRTDAQAATLIDSNIDKRDHPFILGATNHVEPLAQLQAKNRNSDTTAWEKKAKLMTFPDLIRSEITKKYPHQAKAMYKRWASAVKQKGGGITIMRSEAKSVLGYVPFFDWEAPRAPEGYYRIQGGEDYCIARAIAFSPYCDMHWMETKKPKLHIAQYFARKVKEAHPWVLLAYNLSPSFNWDASGMSDEQTRLFMKALAKEGFVWQFITLAGFHLNSLACTRFARSYAKDNMLAYVKMIQRQERNEKVETLTHQKWSGAEIMDRMMKIASGGRSSTTAMGQGNTEAQFWSSKL
;
A
#
# COMPACT_ATOMS: atom_id res chain seq x y z
N MET A 1 -15.84 4.47 1.95
CA MET A 1 -15.33 4.65 0.57
C MET A 1 -15.52 6.08 0.05
N GLY A 2 -16.68 6.69 0.25
CA GLY A 2 -17.06 7.97 -0.34
C GLY A 2 -16.11 9.13 0.00
N GLU A 3 -15.55 9.15 1.20
CA GLU A 3 -14.54 10.15 1.56
C GLU A 3 -13.28 10.04 0.68
N HIS A 4 -12.75 8.83 0.47
CA HIS A 4 -11.56 8.64 -0.35
C HIS A 4 -11.80 9.03 -1.81
N ILE A 5 -12.99 8.76 -2.35
CA ILE A 5 -13.38 9.24 -3.69
C ILE A 5 -13.33 10.77 -3.76
N LYS A 6 -13.83 11.48 -2.74
CA LYS A 6 -13.75 12.95 -2.71
C LYS A 6 -12.29 13.44 -2.71
N ARG A 7 -11.38 12.72 -2.03
CA ARG A 7 -9.93 13.04 -2.05
C ARG A 7 -9.34 12.86 -3.45
N LEU A 8 -9.70 11.79 -4.16
CA LEU A 8 -9.28 11.56 -5.55
C LEU A 8 -9.80 12.64 -6.49
N VAL A 9 -11.08 12.99 -6.37
CA VAL A 9 -11.71 14.08 -7.15
C VAL A 9 -11.06 15.43 -6.85
N ALA A 10 -10.76 15.73 -5.58
CA ALA A 10 -10.08 16.96 -5.19
C ALA A 10 -8.66 17.04 -5.76
N ALA A 11 -7.92 15.92 -5.77
CA ALA A 11 -6.60 15.84 -6.39
C ALA A 11 -6.68 16.11 -7.91
N ARG A 12 -7.67 15.54 -8.61
CA ARG A 12 -7.89 15.80 -10.03
C ARG A 12 -8.28 17.26 -10.28
N LEU A 13 -9.21 17.81 -9.50
CA LEU A 13 -9.60 19.22 -9.60
C LEU A 13 -8.40 20.16 -9.50
N GLN A 14 -7.49 19.91 -8.56
CA GLN A 14 -6.29 20.72 -8.41
C GLN A 14 -5.37 20.61 -9.64
N ALA A 15 -5.21 19.40 -10.19
CA ALA A 15 -4.42 19.19 -11.40
C ALA A 15 -5.02 19.92 -12.61
N ASP A 16 -6.36 19.89 -12.74
CA ASP A 16 -7.07 20.58 -13.82
C ASP A 16 -6.93 22.11 -13.71
N ILE A 17 -7.04 22.69 -12.50
CA ILE A 17 -6.81 24.13 -12.26
C ILE A 17 -5.40 24.55 -12.69
N MET A 18 -4.41 23.68 -12.46
CA MET A 18 -3.02 23.93 -12.82
C MET A 18 -2.69 23.62 -14.29
N GLY A 19 -3.63 23.04 -15.06
CA GLY A 19 -3.37 22.55 -16.42
C GLY A 19 -2.33 21.43 -16.47
N ALA A 20 -2.25 20.60 -15.41
CA ALA A 20 -1.24 19.55 -15.26
C ALA A 20 -1.82 18.15 -15.46
N GLU A 21 -1.19 17.33 -16.29
CA GLU A 21 -1.57 15.92 -16.51
C GLU A 21 -1.05 15.00 -15.38
N THR A 22 -1.35 15.37 -14.14
CA THR A 22 -0.85 14.65 -12.95
C THR A 22 -1.48 13.27 -12.88
N VAL A 23 -0.64 12.23 -12.72
CA VAL A 23 -1.07 10.84 -12.50
C VAL A 23 -1.53 10.67 -11.05
N VAL A 24 -2.78 10.27 -10.87
CA VAL A 24 -3.40 10.04 -9.57
C VAL A 24 -3.41 8.54 -9.26
N VAL A 25 -2.68 8.16 -8.21
CA VAL A 25 -2.60 6.77 -7.73
C VAL A 25 -3.48 6.59 -6.49
N SER A 26 -4.45 5.69 -6.56
CA SER A 26 -5.31 5.30 -5.45
C SER A 26 -4.65 4.15 -4.67
N ARG A 27 -4.34 4.37 -3.39
CA ARG A 27 -3.85 3.34 -2.48
C ARG A 27 -4.98 2.83 -1.58
N THR A 28 -5.04 1.51 -1.37
CA THR A 28 -5.92 0.89 -0.36
C THR A 28 -5.15 0.01 0.62
N ASP A 29 -5.37 0.25 1.91
CA ASP A 29 -4.81 -0.52 3.05
C ASP A 29 -5.82 -1.55 3.60
N ALA A 30 -6.94 -1.74 2.91
CA ALA A 30 -8.04 -2.60 3.35
C ALA A 30 -7.66 -4.08 3.53
N GLN A 31 -6.51 -4.53 3.00
CA GLN A 31 -6.04 -5.91 3.14
C GLN A 31 -5.70 -6.23 4.60
N ALA A 32 -5.19 -5.25 5.32
CA ALA A 32 -4.74 -5.36 6.70
C ALA A 32 -5.64 -4.66 7.71
N ALA A 33 -6.53 -3.79 7.24
CA ALA A 33 -7.34 -2.92 8.08
C ALA A 33 -8.32 -3.71 8.96
N THR A 34 -8.46 -3.26 10.20
CA THR A 34 -9.35 -3.85 11.22
C THR A 34 -10.42 -2.88 11.70
N LEU A 35 -10.30 -1.59 11.35
CA LEU A 35 -11.20 -0.51 11.77
C LEU A 35 -11.58 0.39 10.59
N ILE A 36 -12.78 0.97 10.66
CA ILE A 36 -13.23 2.09 9.82
C ILE A 36 -13.89 3.15 10.71
N ASP A 37 -13.78 4.40 10.31
CA ASP A 37 -14.29 5.56 11.02
C ASP A 37 -15.82 5.63 11.07
N SER A 38 -16.48 5.31 9.95
CA SER A 38 -17.91 5.44 9.79
C SER A 38 -18.52 4.29 8.98
N ASN A 39 -19.76 3.94 9.31
CA ASN A 39 -20.58 3.00 8.56
C ASN A 39 -21.52 3.70 7.56
N ILE A 40 -21.29 4.98 7.22
CA ILE A 40 -22.25 5.75 6.40
C ILE A 40 -22.32 5.29 4.92
N ASP A 41 -21.23 4.74 4.39
CA ASP A 41 -21.17 4.34 3.00
C ASP A 41 -21.60 2.88 2.83
N LYS A 42 -22.74 2.69 2.14
CA LYS A 42 -23.33 1.37 1.87
C LYS A 42 -22.39 0.34 1.25
N ARG A 43 -21.33 0.78 0.56
CA ARG A 43 -20.32 -0.11 -0.06
C ARG A 43 -19.39 -0.75 0.96
N ASP A 44 -19.24 -0.14 2.14
CA ASP A 44 -18.42 -0.68 3.24
C ASP A 44 -19.21 -1.67 4.11
N HIS A 45 -20.55 -1.58 4.12
CA HIS A 45 -21.41 -2.40 5.00
C HIS A 45 -21.18 -3.91 4.90
N PRO A 46 -20.94 -4.53 3.72
CA PRO A 46 -20.68 -5.96 3.64
C PRO A 46 -19.42 -6.43 4.40
N PHE A 47 -18.52 -5.49 4.72
CA PHE A 47 -17.25 -5.76 5.38
C PHE A 47 -17.25 -5.35 6.86
N ILE A 48 -18.30 -4.68 7.35
CA ILE A 48 -18.40 -4.28 8.75
C ILE A 48 -18.79 -5.50 9.61
N LEU A 49 -18.04 -5.71 10.69
CA LEU A 49 -18.27 -6.76 11.65
C LEU A 49 -19.29 -6.31 12.70
N GLY A 50 -20.28 -7.16 12.96
CA GLY A 50 -21.28 -6.96 14.01
C GLY A 50 -21.38 -8.15 14.95
N ALA A 51 -21.81 -7.87 16.18
CA ALA A 51 -22.16 -8.88 17.16
C ALA A 51 -23.39 -9.66 16.68
N THR A 52 -23.31 -10.98 16.77
CA THR A 52 -24.39 -11.92 16.38
C THR A 52 -25.09 -12.52 17.61
N ASN A 53 -24.55 -12.26 18.79
CA ASN A 53 -25.17 -12.53 20.08
C ASN A 53 -25.50 -11.22 20.80
N HIS A 54 -26.57 -11.22 21.59
CA HIS A 54 -26.88 -10.10 22.48
C HIS A 54 -25.81 -10.00 23.57
N VAL A 55 -25.03 -8.92 23.53
CA VAL A 55 -23.96 -8.60 24.48
C VAL A 55 -24.06 -7.13 24.87
N GLU A 56 -23.58 -6.78 26.07
CA GLU A 56 -23.39 -5.37 26.43
C GLU A 56 -22.39 -4.72 25.46
N PRO A 57 -22.64 -3.50 24.96
CA PRO A 57 -21.71 -2.78 24.10
C PRO A 57 -20.31 -2.69 24.72
N LEU A 58 -19.27 -2.94 23.92
CA LEU A 58 -17.89 -3.01 24.38
C LEU A 58 -17.45 -1.71 25.08
N ALA A 59 -17.87 -0.55 24.57
CA ALA A 59 -17.60 0.74 25.17
C ALA A 59 -18.17 0.87 26.59
N GLN A 60 -19.35 0.30 26.86
CA GLN A 60 -19.97 0.34 28.20
C GLN A 60 -19.22 -0.59 29.17
N LEU A 61 -18.83 -1.78 28.70
CA LEU A 61 -17.99 -2.71 29.46
C LEU A 61 -16.66 -2.06 29.87
N GLN A 62 -15.99 -1.40 28.92
CA GLN A 62 -14.70 -0.73 29.14
C GLN A 62 -14.83 0.50 30.04
N ALA A 63 -15.95 1.22 29.96
CA ALA A 63 -16.24 2.33 30.87
C ALA A 63 -16.40 1.86 32.31
N LYS A 64 -17.01 0.68 32.53
CA LYS A 64 -17.14 0.06 33.87
C LYS A 64 -15.83 -0.53 34.38
N ASN A 65 -15.01 -1.11 33.50
CA ASN A 65 -13.74 -1.72 33.85
C ASN A 65 -12.70 -1.48 32.75
N ARG A 66 -11.73 -0.61 33.00
CA ARG A 66 -10.65 -0.28 32.04
C ARG A 66 -9.75 -1.47 31.69
N ASN A 67 -9.70 -2.49 32.54
CA ASN A 67 -8.95 -3.73 32.31
C ASN A 67 -9.85 -4.87 31.79
N SER A 68 -11.03 -4.55 31.25
CA SER A 68 -11.96 -5.56 30.73
C SER A 68 -11.30 -6.41 29.64
N ASP A 69 -11.44 -7.73 29.74
CA ASP A 69 -10.93 -8.66 28.73
C ASP A 69 -11.74 -8.56 27.42
N THR A 70 -11.17 -7.80 26.47
CA THR A 70 -11.73 -7.61 25.13
C THR A 70 -11.81 -8.93 24.36
N THR A 71 -10.88 -9.87 24.60
CA THR A 71 -10.85 -11.16 23.91
C THR A 71 -11.99 -12.05 24.38
N ALA A 72 -12.28 -12.07 25.68
CA ALA A 72 -13.45 -12.78 26.21
C ALA A 72 -14.76 -12.18 25.68
N TRP A 73 -14.84 -10.85 25.55
CA TRP A 73 -16.00 -10.19 24.96
C TRP A 73 -16.18 -10.57 23.49
N GLU A 74 -15.13 -10.52 22.67
CA GLU A 74 -15.19 -10.87 21.25
C GLU A 74 -15.65 -12.32 21.03
N LYS A 75 -15.17 -13.27 21.84
CA LYS A 75 -15.62 -14.67 21.83
C LYS A 75 -17.12 -14.80 22.13
N LYS A 76 -17.64 -14.01 23.06
CA LYS A 76 -19.07 -13.98 23.40
C LYS A 76 -19.91 -13.32 22.31
N ALA A 77 -19.42 -12.21 21.74
CA ALA A 77 -20.12 -11.44 20.71
C ALA A 77 -20.23 -12.17 19.36
N LYS A 78 -19.30 -13.09 19.08
CA LYS A 78 -19.23 -13.87 17.82
C LYS A 78 -19.32 -12.96 16.60
N LEU A 79 -18.34 -12.08 16.46
CA LEU A 79 -18.33 -11.09 15.39
C LEU A 79 -18.32 -11.76 14.01
N MET A 80 -19.25 -11.35 13.15
CA MET A 80 -19.31 -11.78 11.76
C MET A 80 -19.64 -10.57 10.89
N THR A 81 -19.32 -10.63 9.60
CA THR A 81 -19.96 -9.73 8.65
C THR A 81 -21.40 -10.17 8.42
N PHE A 82 -22.29 -9.25 8.03
CA PHE A 82 -23.66 -9.62 7.74
C PHE A 82 -23.78 -10.69 6.63
N PRO A 83 -23.01 -10.63 5.52
CA PRO A 83 -22.99 -11.71 4.53
C PRO A 83 -22.56 -13.08 5.10
N ASP A 84 -21.56 -13.13 5.98
CA ASP A 84 -21.12 -14.38 6.60
C ASP A 84 -22.16 -14.93 7.59
N LEU A 85 -22.85 -14.05 8.33
CA LEU A 85 -23.99 -14.42 9.18
C LEU A 85 -25.10 -15.06 8.33
N ILE A 86 -25.50 -14.45 7.22
CA ILE A 86 -26.52 -15.02 6.32
C ILE A 86 -26.05 -16.37 5.75
N ARG A 87 -24.79 -16.49 5.35
CA ARG A 87 -24.24 -17.76 4.86
C ARG A 87 -24.33 -18.86 5.93
N SER A 88 -23.99 -18.53 7.17
CA SER A 88 -24.07 -19.45 8.32
C SER A 88 -25.51 -19.90 8.59
N GLU A 89 -26.46 -18.96 8.65
CA GLU A 89 -27.87 -19.26 8.91
C GLU A 89 -28.52 -20.08 7.78
N ILE A 90 -28.23 -19.75 6.52
CA ILE A 90 -28.67 -20.54 5.36
C ILE A 90 -28.09 -21.97 5.44
N THR A 91 -26.81 -22.12 5.79
CA THR A 91 -26.15 -23.44 5.85
C THR A 91 -26.73 -24.31 6.96
N LYS A 92 -27.06 -23.72 8.11
CA LYS A 92 -27.73 -24.43 9.22
C LYS A 92 -29.13 -24.91 8.85
N LYS A 93 -29.90 -24.07 8.15
CA LYS A 93 -31.32 -24.35 7.83
C LYS A 93 -31.49 -25.20 6.57
N TYR A 94 -30.63 -25.02 5.56
CA TYR A 94 -30.74 -25.61 4.23
C TYR A 94 -29.39 -26.15 3.71
N PRO A 95 -28.76 -27.12 4.38
CA PRO A 95 -27.39 -27.54 4.09
C PRO A 95 -27.16 -27.95 2.63
N HIS A 96 -28.10 -28.68 2.02
CA HIS A 96 -27.98 -29.14 0.63
C HIS A 96 -28.20 -28.04 -0.42
N GLN A 97 -28.86 -26.93 -0.06
CA GLN A 97 -29.19 -25.84 -0.99
C GLN A 97 -28.41 -24.54 -0.69
N ALA A 98 -27.54 -24.57 0.32
CA ALA A 98 -26.94 -23.38 0.90
C ALA A 98 -26.20 -22.50 -0.11
N LYS A 99 -25.40 -23.13 -0.99
CA LYS A 99 -24.64 -22.43 -2.03
C LYS A 99 -25.54 -21.71 -3.03
N ALA A 100 -26.61 -22.37 -3.49
CA ALA A 100 -27.55 -21.80 -4.45
C ALA A 100 -28.37 -20.67 -3.82
N MET A 101 -28.85 -20.86 -2.60
CA MET A 101 -29.62 -19.85 -1.86
C MET A 101 -28.78 -18.62 -1.53
N TYR A 102 -27.55 -18.80 -1.06
CA TYR A 102 -26.63 -17.69 -0.80
C TYR A 102 -26.30 -16.92 -2.07
N LYS A 103 -26.05 -17.62 -3.19
CA LYS A 103 -25.81 -16.98 -4.49
C LYS A 103 -27.02 -16.14 -4.92
N ARG A 104 -28.24 -16.68 -4.79
CA ARG A 104 -29.49 -15.95 -5.09
C ARG A 104 -29.62 -14.69 -4.23
N TRP A 105 -29.39 -14.81 -2.91
CA TRP A 105 -29.39 -13.68 -1.98
C TRP A 105 -28.37 -12.61 -2.38
N ALA A 106 -27.11 -13.00 -2.60
CA ALA A 106 -26.03 -12.08 -2.95
C ALA A 106 -26.30 -11.36 -4.28
N SER A 107 -26.82 -12.07 -5.28
CA SER A 107 -27.24 -11.47 -6.56
C SER A 107 -28.37 -10.46 -6.39
N ALA A 108 -29.39 -10.78 -5.59
CA ALA A 108 -30.51 -9.87 -5.33
C ALA A 108 -30.06 -8.60 -4.59
N VAL A 109 -29.19 -8.74 -3.59
CA VAL A 109 -28.59 -7.60 -2.87
C VAL A 109 -27.81 -6.69 -3.82
N LYS A 110 -26.99 -7.27 -4.72
CA LYS A 110 -26.22 -6.51 -5.71
C LYS A 110 -27.13 -5.76 -6.67
N GLN A 111 -28.17 -6.41 -7.21
CA GLN A 111 -29.13 -5.81 -8.15
C GLN A 111 -29.92 -4.64 -7.52
N LYS A 112 -30.27 -4.75 -6.23
CA LYS A 112 -31.01 -3.73 -5.48
C LYS A 112 -30.11 -2.62 -4.90
N GLY A 113 -28.83 -2.57 -5.29
CA GLY A 113 -27.92 -1.48 -4.94
C GLY A 113 -27.16 -1.61 -3.62
N GLY A 114 -27.21 -2.78 -2.97
CA GLY A 114 -26.42 -3.12 -1.79
C GLY A 114 -26.81 -2.41 -0.49
N GLY A 115 -25.93 -2.47 0.50
CA GLY A 115 -26.14 -1.87 1.82
C GLY A 115 -26.95 -2.72 2.79
N ILE A 116 -26.91 -2.33 4.08
CA ILE A 116 -27.45 -3.14 5.18
C ILE A 116 -28.97 -3.26 5.13
N THR A 117 -29.68 -2.21 4.73
CA THR A 117 -31.14 -2.19 4.60
C THR A 117 -31.62 -3.22 3.59
N ILE A 118 -30.99 -3.25 2.41
CA ILE A 118 -31.28 -4.24 1.37
C ILE A 118 -30.87 -5.64 1.81
N MET A 119 -29.67 -5.79 2.40
CA MET A 119 -29.21 -7.09 2.92
C MET A 119 -30.21 -7.69 3.93
N ARG A 120 -30.75 -6.88 4.85
CA ARG A 120 -31.77 -7.32 5.82
C ARG A 120 -33.10 -7.67 5.14
N SER A 121 -33.54 -6.89 4.16
CA SER A 121 -34.77 -7.17 3.40
C SER A 121 -34.68 -8.50 2.63
N GLU A 122 -33.56 -8.73 1.93
CA GLU A 122 -33.33 -9.99 1.21
C GLU A 122 -33.11 -11.16 2.17
N ALA A 123 -32.51 -10.93 3.34
CA ALA A 123 -32.38 -11.96 4.37
C ALA A 123 -33.75 -12.45 4.84
N LYS A 124 -34.70 -11.54 5.11
CA LYS A 124 -36.08 -11.89 5.46
C LYS A 124 -36.75 -12.72 4.35
N SER A 125 -36.51 -12.37 3.10
CA SER A 125 -37.09 -13.07 1.95
C SER A 125 -36.56 -14.50 1.79
N VAL A 126 -35.31 -14.77 2.18
CA VAL A 126 -34.66 -16.09 2.02
C VAL A 126 -34.78 -16.96 3.27
N LEU A 127 -34.69 -16.37 4.47
CA LEU A 127 -34.71 -17.09 5.74
C LEU A 127 -36.08 -17.10 6.43
N GLY A 128 -36.96 -16.15 6.10
CA GLY A 128 -38.23 -15.89 6.78
C GLY A 128 -38.12 -14.92 7.96
N TYR A 129 -36.90 -14.59 8.39
CA TYR A 129 -36.61 -13.65 9.49
C TYR A 129 -35.31 -12.90 9.21
N VAL A 130 -35.03 -11.87 10.02
CA VAL A 130 -33.75 -11.15 9.98
C VAL A 130 -32.92 -11.61 11.18
N PRO A 131 -31.77 -12.27 10.98
CA PRO A 131 -30.88 -12.65 12.08
C PRO A 131 -30.41 -11.42 12.88
N PHE A 132 -30.21 -11.58 14.19
CA PHE A 132 -29.69 -10.52 15.03
C PHE A 132 -28.28 -10.11 14.56
N PHE A 133 -28.09 -8.81 14.39
CA PHE A 133 -26.82 -8.23 13.99
C PHE A 133 -26.70 -6.80 14.49
N ASP A 134 -25.69 -6.55 15.31
CA ASP A 134 -25.39 -5.25 15.88
C ASP A 134 -23.91 -4.87 15.70
N TRP A 135 -23.64 -3.96 14.77
CA TRP A 135 -22.32 -3.39 14.54
C TRP A 135 -21.96 -2.20 15.44
N GLU A 136 -22.88 -1.73 16.29
CA GLU A 136 -22.64 -0.66 17.26
C GLU A 136 -21.99 -1.21 18.53
N ALA A 137 -22.39 -2.42 18.94
CA ALA A 137 -21.83 -3.12 20.10
C ALA A 137 -20.29 -3.31 20.06
N PRO A 138 -19.66 -3.70 18.94
CA PRO A 138 -18.21 -3.93 18.88
C PRO A 138 -17.35 -2.69 18.61
N ARG A 139 -17.92 -1.48 18.62
CA ARG A 139 -17.15 -0.26 18.34
C ARG A 139 -15.99 -0.09 19.31
N ALA A 140 -14.88 0.42 18.79
CA ALA A 140 -13.73 0.82 19.59
C ALA A 140 -14.09 2.01 20.50
N PRO A 141 -13.33 2.28 21.57
CA PRO A 141 -13.52 3.44 22.44
C PRO A 141 -13.63 4.78 21.70
N GLU A 142 -12.90 4.92 20.60
CA GLU A 142 -12.87 6.11 19.73
C GLU A 142 -14.12 6.22 18.83
N GLY A 143 -14.99 5.22 18.84
CA GLY A 143 -16.20 5.15 18.01
C GLY A 143 -16.03 4.40 16.69
N TYR A 144 -14.85 3.85 16.40
CA TYR A 144 -14.58 3.15 15.15
C TYR A 144 -15.30 1.81 15.05
N TYR A 145 -15.81 1.52 13.85
CA TYR A 145 -16.43 0.24 13.52
C TYR A 145 -15.38 -0.81 13.20
N ARG A 146 -15.62 -2.05 13.63
CA ARG A 146 -14.80 -3.20 13.28
C ARG A 146 -15.08 -3.61 11.83
N ILE A 147 -14.03 -3.95 11.08
CA ILE A 147 -14.15 -4.43 9.71
C ILE A 147 -13.38 -5.72 9.50
N GLN A 148 -13.86 -6.51 8.55
CA GLN A 148 -13.15 -7.63 7.96
C GLN A 148 -12.32 -7.10 6.79
N GLY A 149 -11.05 -6.80 7.05
CA GLY A 149 -10.07 -6.55 6.01
C GLY A 149 -9.85 -7.79 5.13
N GLY A 150 -9.21 -7.60 3.99
CA GLY A 150 -8.85 -8.68 3.08
C GLY A 150 -8.89 -8.25 1.61
N GLU A 151 -8.58 -9.21 0.74
CA GLU A 151 -8.47 -9.00 -0.70
C GLU A 151 -9.79 -8.54 -1.32
N ASP A 152 -10.91 -9.15 -0.92
CA ASP A 152 -12.23 -8.78 -1.44
C ASP A 152 -12.62 -7.34 -1.09
N TYR A 153 -12.20 -6.86 0.09
CA TYR A 153 -12.44 -5.48 0.48
C TYR A 153 -11.56 -4.51 -0.32
N CYS A 154 -10.30 -4.86 -0.57
CA CYS A 154 -9.44 -4.12 -1.48
C CYS A 154 -10.01 -4.04 -2.90
N ILE A 155 -10.51 -5.16 -3.43
CA ILE A 155 -11.14 -5.22 -4.76
C ILE A 155 -12.37 -4.31 -4.81
N ALA A 156 -13.26 -4.39 -3.82
CA ALA A 156 -14.44 -3.53 -3.76
C ALA A 156 -14.08 -2.04 -3.75
N ARG A 157 -13.04 -1.67 -2.98
CA ARG A 157 -12.52 -0.30 -2.92
C ARG A 157 -11.92 0.12 -4.26
N ALA A 158 -11.03 -0.69 -4.84
CA ALA A 158 -10.40 -0.41 -6.13
C ALA A 158 -11.43 -0.25 -7.26
N ILE A 159 -12.45 -1.12 -7.31
CA ILE A 159 -13.54 -0.97 -8.28
C ILE A 159 -14.25 0.37 -8.09
N ALA A 160 -14.62 0.72 -6.86
CA ALA A 160 -15.29 1.99 -6.57
C ALA A 160 -14.41 3.22 -6.88
N PHE A 161 -13.09 3.10 -6.78
CA PHE A 161 -12.14 4.19 -6.98
C PHE A 161 -11.68 4.35 -8.43
N SER A 162 -11.79 3.31 -9.26
CA SER A 162 -11.28 3.28 -10.64
C SER A 162 -11.73 4.44 -11.52
N PRO A 163 -12.97 4.95 -11.44
CA PRO A 163 -13.37 6.11 -12.25
C PRO A 163 -12.66 7.43 -11.89
N TYR A 164 -11.91 7.47 -10.79
CA TYR A 164 -11.35 8.70 -10.21
C TYR A 164 -9.84 8.68 -10.07
N CYS A 165 -9.16 7.64 -10.58
CA CYS A 165 -7.71 7.51 -10.51
C CYS A 165 -7.17 6.80 -11.76
N ASP A 166 -5.89 7.03 -12.05
CA ASP A 166 -5.23 6.43 -13.20
C ASP A 166 -4.65 5.04 -12.87
N MET A 167 -4.35 4.80 -11.59
CA MET A 167 -3.65 3.59 -11.13
C MET A 167 -4.07 3.18 -9.72
N HIS A 168 -4.12 1.86 -9.45
CA HIS A 168 -4.36 1.32 -8.10
C HIS A 168 -3.13 0.68 -7.47
N TRP A 169 -2.97 0.89 -6.17
CA TRP A 169 -2.02 0.20 -5.32
C TRP A 169 -2.77 -0.47 -4.14
N MET A 170 -2.75 -1.79 -4.07
CA MET A 170 -3.16 -2.53 -2.88
C MET A 170 -1.94 -2.78 -2.00
N GLU A 171 -1.93 -2.25 -0.77
CA GLU A 171 -0.89 -2.59 0.19
C GLU A 171 -1.05 -4.05 0.63
N THR A 172 0.07 -4.78 0.73
CA THR A 172 0.06 -6.21 1.07
C THR A 172 0.96 -6.51 2.26
N LYS A 173 0.56 -7.47 3.10
CA LYS A 173 1.38 -7.92 4.24
C LYS A 173 2.57 -8.80 3.85
N LYS A 174 2.52 -9.47 2.69
CA LYS A 174 3.50 -10.47 2.24
C LYS A 174 3.62 -10.45 0.72
N PRO A 175 4.81 -10.79 0.15
CA PRO A 175 5.02 -10.81 -1.30
C PRO A 175 4.44 -12.10 -1.91
N LYS A 176 3.11 -12.21 -1.92
CA LYS A 176 2.40 -13.39 -2.45
C LYS A 176 1.84 -13.09 -3.84
N LEU A 177 2.44 -13.69 -4.86
CA LEU A 177 2.05 -13.48 -6.26
C LEU A 177 0.56 -13.77 -6.52
N HIS A 178 0.03 -14.88 -6.00
CA HIS A 178 -1.37 -15.25 -6.24
C HIS A 178 -2.38 -14.23 -5.68
N ILE A 179 -2.03 -13.52 -4.58
CA ILE A 179 -2.86 -12.45 -4.02
C ILE A 179 -2.89 -11.26 -4.98
N ALA A 180 -1.73 -10.87 -5.51
CA ALA A 180 -1.63 -9.81 -6.50
C ALA A 180 -2.38 -10.15 -7.80
N GLN A 181 -2.28 -11.39 -8.27
CA GLN A 181 -3.01 -11.90 -9.43
C GLN A 181 -4.52 -11.85 -9.22
N TYR A 182 -5.00 -12.31 -8.06
CA TYR A 182 -6.41 -12.27 -7.71
C TYR A 182 -6.96 -10.85 -7.72
N PHE A 183 -6.26 -9.92 -7.06
CA PHE A 183 -6.61 -8.51 -7.06
C PHE A 183 -6.64 -7.93 -8.48
N ALA A 184 -5.58 -8.11 -9.25
CA ALA A 184 -5.44 -7.57 -10.61
C ALA A 184 -6.58 -8.04 -11.53
N ARG A 185 -6.83 -9.35 -11.56
CA ARG A 185 -7.87 -9.94 -12.42
C ARG A 185 -9.26 -9.48 -12.02
N LYS A 186 -9.57 -9.43 -10.72
CA LYS A 186 -10.89 -9.00 -10.23
C LYS A 186 -11.18 -7.52 -10.46
N VAL A 187 -10.17 -6.66 -10.32
CA VAL A 187 -10.34 -5.26 -10.70
C VAL A 187 -10.50 -5.17 -12.22
N LYS A 188 -9.64 -5.83 -13.01
CA LYS A 188 -9.71 -5.77 -14.48
C LYS A 188 -10.98 -6.38 -15.08
N GLU A 189 -11.63 -7.34 -14.41
CA GLU A 189 -12.94 -7.88 -14.80
C GLU A 189 -14.02 -6.78 -14.86
N ALA A 190 -14.02 -5.85 -13.90
CA ALA A 190 -14.95 -4.71 -13.93
C ALA A 190 -14.47 -3.59 -14.85
N HIS A 191 -13.16 -3.55 -15.09
CA HIS A 191 -12.43 -2.31 -15.22
C HIS A 191 -11.08 -2.58 -15.94
N PRO A 192 -11.09 -2.92 -17.26
CA PRO A 192 -9.93 -3.51 -17.95
C PRO A 192 -8.74 -2.58 -18.18
N TRP A 193 -9.02 -1.31 -18.46
CA TRP A 193 -8.07 -0.22 -18.74
C TRP A 193 -7.20 0.25 -17.55
N VAL A 194 -7.41 -0.22 -16.32
CA VAL A 194 -6.80 0.37 -15.14
C VAL A 194 -5.38 -0.13 -15.00
N LEU A 195 -4.50 0.79 -14.65
CA LEU A 195 -3.12 0.49 -14.35
C LEU A 195 -2.99 0.07 -12.89
N LEU A 196 -2.00 -0.77 -12.60
CA LEU A 196 -1.75 -1.23 -11.23
C LEU A 196 -0.31 -0.89 -10.82
N ALA A 197 -0.14 -0.60 -9.54
CA ALA A 197 1.15 -0.42 -8.90
C ALA A 197 1.37 -1.49 -7.83
N TYR A 198 2.64 -1.84 -7.60
CA TYR A 198 3.01 -2.80 -6.56
C TYR A 198 4.20 -2.30 -5.72
N ASN A 199 3.99 -2.24 -4.42
CA ASN A 199 5.04 -1.99 -3.44
C ASN A 199 5.81 -3.28 -3.14
N LEU A 200 7.05 -3.36 -3.61
CA LEU A 200 8.03 -4.39 -3.27
C LEU A 200 8.62 -4.07 -1.89
N SER A 201 7.78 -4.20 -0.85
CA SER A 201 8.07 -3.65 0.47
C SER A 201 9.35 -4.25 1.07
N PRO A 202 10.28 -3.40 1.56
CA PRO A 202 11.45 -3.86 2.32
C PRO A 202 11.07 -4.32 3.74
N SER A 203 9.84 -4.09 4.19
CA SER A 203 9.32 -4.67 5.44
C SER A 203 9.02 -6.16 5.32
N PHE A 204 9.01 -6.72 4.10
CA PHE A 204 8.94 -8.15 3.90
C PHE A 204 10.29 -8.79 4.21
N ASN A 205 10.25 -9.92 4.90
CA ASN A 205 11.40 -10.82 4.90
C ASN A 205 11.39 -11.63 3.59
N TRP A 206 12.09 -11.14 2.57
CA TRP A 206 12.15 -11.76 1.24
C TRP A 206 12.83 -13.13 1.28
N ASP A 207 13.87 -13.30 2.09
CA ASP A 207 14.57 -14.59 2.26
C ASP A 207 13.67 -15.64 2.93
N ALA A 208 12.83 -15.22 3.88
CA ALA A 208 11.85 -16.09 4.54
C ALA A 208 10.48 -16.12 3.83
N SER A 209 10.39 -15.63 2.60
CA SER A 209 9.12 -15.62 1.84
C SER A 209 8.69 -17.01 1.38
N GLY A 210 9.63 -17.97 1.34
CA GLY A 210 9.44 -19.30 0.76
C GLY A 210 9.62 -19.33 -0.76
N MET A 211 10.04 -18.23 -1.38
CA MET A 211 10.39 -18.19 -2.80
C MET A 211 11.85 -18.62 -3.02
N SER A 212 12.10 -19.36 -4.10
CA SER A 212 13.47 -19.59 -4.58
C SER A 212 14.07 -18.34 -5.21
N ASP A 213 15.39 -18.30 -5.38
CA ASP A 213 16.07 -17.20 -6.06
C ASP A 213 15.53 -16.94 -7.47
N GLU A 214 15.15 -17.99 -8.21
CA GLU A 214 14.52 -17.85 -9.54
C GLU A 214 13.13 -17.23 -9.43
N GLN A 215 12.33 -17.63 -8.44
CA GLN A 215 11.02 -17.03 -8.21
C GLN A 215 11.15 -15.55 -7.82
N THR A 216 12.10 -15.21 -6.95
CA THR A 216 12.40 -13.81 -6.57
C THR A 216 12.86 -12.99 -7.78
N ARG A 217 13.77 -13.54 -8.60
CA ARG A 217 14.25 -12.93 -9.85
C ARG A 217 13.13 -12.66 -10.84
N LEU A 218 12.16 -13.58 -10.96
CA LEU A 218 11.04 -13.46 -11.88
C LEU A 218 9.82 -12.72 -11.31
N PHE A 219 9.81 -12.39 -10.01
CA PHE A 219 8.65 -11.85 -9.31
C PHE A 219 8.11 -10.58 -9.98
N MET A 220 8.98 -9.61 -10.29
CA MET A 220 8.58 -8.36 -10.95
C MET A 220 8.02 -8.59 -12.35
N LYS A 221 8.60 -9.53 -13.11
CA LYS A 221 8.12 -9.90 -14.45
C LYS A 221 6.74 -10.57 -14.36
N ALA A 222 6.51 -11.40 -13.35
CA ALA A 222 5.23 -12.04 -13.12
C ALA A 222 4.13 -11.03 -12.77
N LEU A 223 4.45 -10.04 -11.92
CA LEU A 223 3.54 -8.91 -11.63
C LEU A 223 3.24 -8.09 -12.89
N ALA A 224 4.25 -7.75 -13.69
CA ALA A 224 4.07 -6.95 -14.90
C ALA A 224 3.09 -7.60 -15.89
N LYS A 225 3.12 -8.94 -16.02
CA LYS A 225 2.18 -9.71 -16.87
C LYS A 225 0.70 -9.57 -16.46
N GLU A 226 0.42 -9.20 -15.21
CA GLU A 226 -0.95 -9.00 -14.69
C GLU A 226 -1.39 -7.53 -14.73
N GLY A 227 -0.53 -6.63 -15.26
CA GLY A 227 -0.82 -5.20 -15.40
C GLY A 227 -0.27 -4.31 -14.29
N PHE A 228 0.65 -4.81 -13.46
CA PHE A 228 1.43 -4.00 -12.51
C PHE A 228 2.56 -3.26 -13.23
N VAL A 229 2.23 -2.12 -13.82
CA VAL A 229 3.11 -1.33 -14.70
C VAL A 229 4.13 -0.48 -13.94
N TRP A 230 3.84 -0.14 -12.67
CA TRP A 230 4.76 0.60 -11.82
C TRP A 230 5.06 -0.20 -10.55
N GLN A 231 6.33 -0.48 -10.30
CA GLN A 231 6.78 -1.28 -9.16
C GLN A 231 7.94 -0.56 -8.49
N PHE A 232 7.93 -0.52 -7.16
CA PHE A 232 8.89 0.29 -6.40
C PHE A 232 9.21 -0.37 -5.06
N ILE A 233 10.44 -0.13 -4.57
CA ILE A 233 10.87 -0.50 -3.21
C ILE A 233 10.90 0.79 -2.39
N THR A 234 9.94 0.94 -1.47
CA THR A 234 9.70 2.21 -0.75
C THR A 234 10.92 2.75 -0.01
N LEU A 235 11.70 1.88 0.66
CA LEU A 235 12.80 2.28 1.55
C LEU A 235 14.17 1.73 1.13
N ALA A 236 14.36 1.37 -0.15
CA ALA A 236 15.65 0.85 -0.63
C ALA A 236 16.81 1.82 -0.33
N GLY A 237 16.63 3.11 -0.62
CA GLY A 237 17.63 4.14 -0.36
C GLY A 237 17.97 4.28 1.14
N PHE A 238 16.97 4.18 2.02
CA PHE A 238 17.17 4.21 3.46
C PHE A 238 18.04 3.04 3.94
N HIS A 239 17.70 1.81 3.53
CA HIS A 239 18.47 0.62 3.90
C HIS A 239 19.88 0.62 3.29
N LEU A 240 20.02 1.03 2.03
CA LEU A 240 21.30 1.16 1.34
C LEU A 240 22.23 2.14 2.08
N ASN A 241 21.73 3.35 2.37
CA ASN A 241 22.49 4.38 3.07
C ASN A 241 22.88 3.91 4.48
N SER A 242 21.94 3.35 5.24
CA SER A 242 22.22 2.85 6.59
C SER A 242 23.30 1.76 6.58
N LEU A 243 23.23 0.82 5.63
CA LEU A 243 24.22 -0.26 5.50
C LEU A 243 25.60 0.29 5.12
N ALA A 244 25.66 1.17 4.11
CA ALA A 244 26.90 1.77 3.65
C ALA A 244 27.58 2.59 4.75
N CYS A 245 26.84 3.48 5.41
CA CYS A 245 27.34 4.28 6.53
C CYS A 245 27.83 3.42 7.70
N THR A 246 27.08 2.36 8.06
CA THR A 246 27.48 1.47 9.16
C THR A 246 28.77 0.72 8.85
N ARG A 247 28.89 0.17 7.64
CA ARG A 247 30.10 -0.54 7.20
C ARG A 247 31.30 0.40 7.16
N PHE A 248 31.12 1.57 6.54
CA PHE A 248 32.17 2.56 6.41
C PHE A 248 32.64 3.07 7.78
N ALA A 249 31.73 3.47 8.68
CA ALA A 249 32.09 3.98 10.00
C ALA A 249 32.90 2.96 10.82
N ARG A 250 32.51 1.68 10.79
CA ARG A 250 33.24 0.60 11.48
C ARG A 250 34.64 0.38 10.91
N SER A 251 34.78 0.36 9.58
CA SER A 251 36.08 0.23 8.94
C SER A 251 36.94 1.47 9.13
N TYR A 252 36.37 2.66 9.07
CA TYR A 252 37.09 3.92 9.26
C TYR A 252 37.62 4.06 10.69
N ALA A 253 36.85 3.64 11.70
CA ALA A 253 37.30 3.63 13.09
C ALA A 253 38.54 2.72 13.32
N LYS A 254 38.70 1.68 12.49
CA LYS A 254 39.83 0.74 12.59
C LYS A 254 41.01 1.14 11.69
N ASP A 255 40.72 1.42 10.42
CA ASP A 255 41.71 1.55 9.36
C ASP A 255 41.91 3.01 8.89
N ASN A 256 41.21 3.97 9.50
CA ASN A 256 41.25 5.40 9.17
C ASN A 256 41.11 5.63 7.65
N MET A 257 41.96 6.48 7.06
CA MET A 257 41.91 6.83 5.63
C MET A 257 42.04 5.63 4.68
N LEU A 258 42.62 4.51 5.12
CA LEU A 258 42.68 3.32 4.28
C LEU A 258 41.27 2.76 3.99
N ALA A 259 40.32 2.90 4.92
CA ALA A 259 38.93 2.52 4.70
C ALA A 259 38.30 3.38 3.60
N TYR A 260 38.52 4.70 3.61
CA TYR A 260 38.03 5.60 2.57
C TYR A 260 38.62 5.25 1.20
N VAL A 261 39.94 5.07 1.12
CA VAL A 261 40.61 4.73 -0.14
C VAL A 261 40.12 3.38 -0.69
N LYS A 262 39.98 2.35 0.15
CA LYS A 262 39.57 1.00 -0.29
C LYS A 262 38.08 0.87 -0.59
N MET A 263 37.22 1.39 0.28
CA MET A 263 35.78 1.16 0.23
C MET A 263 35.04 2.18 -0.62
N ILE A 264 35.56 3.41 -0.73
CA ILE A 264 34.91 4.50 -1.45
C ILE A 264 35.71 4.84 -2.70
N GLN A 265 36.85 5.51 -2.58
CA GLN A 265 37.54 6.13 -3.73
C GLN A 265 37.96 5.13 -4.82
N ARG A 266 38.52 3.97 -4.44
CA ARG A 266 38.87 2.90 -5.42
C ARG A 266 37.63 2.26 -6.03
N GLN A 267 36.55 2.07 -5.26
CA GLN A 267 35.32 1.50 -5.81
C GLN A 267 34.63 2.48 -6.77
N GLU A 268 34.56 3.77 -6.42
CA GLU A 268 34.05 4.81 -7.32
C GLU A 268 34.87 4.86 -8.62
N ARG A 269 36.21 4.72 -8.55
CA ARG A 269 37.05 4.64 -9.74
C ARG A 269 36.77 3.38 -10.57
N ASN A 270 36.68 2.21 -9.93
CA ASN A 270 36.50 0.92 -10.60
C ASN A 270 35.12 0.82 -11.27
N GLU A 271 34.08 1.29 -10.59
CA GLU A 271 32.69 1.31 -11.10
C GLU A 271 32.40 2.54 -11.96
N LYS A 272 33.37 3.47 -12.10
CA LYS A 272 33.26 4.71 -12.88
C LYS A 272 32.11 5.61 -12.41
N VAL A 273 31.96 5.77 -11.09
CA VAL A 273 30.96 6.63 -10.49
C VAL A 273 31.32 8.10 -10.72
N GLU A 274 30.39 8.87 -11.27
CA GLU A 274 30.62 10.27 -11.68
C GLU A 274 30.95 11.21 -10.51
N THR A 275 30.53 10.87 -9.29
CA THR A 275 30.78 11.65 -8.07
C THR A 275 32.24 11.66 -7.63
N LEU A 276 33.10 10.77 -8.17
CA LEU A 276 34.54 10.81 -7.92
C LEU A 276 35.12 12.19 -8.30
N THR A 277 34.65 12.74 -9.43
CA THR A 277 34.91 14.11 -9.88
C THR A 277 33.79 15.03 -9.39
N HIS A 278 33.76 15.28 -8.08
CA HIS A 278 32.70 16.01 -7.38
C HIS A 278 32.52 17.49 -7.79
N GLN A 279 33.57 18.19 -8.20
CA GLN A 279 33.50 19.54 -8.77
C GLN A 279 32.80 19.52 -10.12
N LYS A 280 33.18 18.59 -10.99
CA LYS A 280 32.50 18.40 -12.28
C LYS A 280 31.03 18.00 -12.08
N TRP A 281 30.77 17.00 -11.24
CA TRP A 281 29.43 16.48 -10.97
C TRP A 281 28.50 17.53 -10.36
N SER A 282 29.01 18.39 -9.47
CA SER A 282 28.23 19.50 -8.88
C SER A 282 27.99 20.68 -9.84
N GLY A 283 28.54 20.63 -11.06
CA GLY A 283 28.29 21.61 -12.10
C GLY A 283 29.21 22.84 -12.05
N ALA A 284 30.40 22.73 -11.44
CA ALA A 284 31.36 23.85 -11.39
C ALA A 284 31.70 24.39 -12.79
N GLU A 285 31.80 23.51 -13.79
CA GLU A 285 32.03 23.90 -15.19
C GLU A 285 30.91 24.77 -15.78
N ILE A 286 29.65 24.53 -15.38
CA ILE A 286 28.49 25.31 -15.82
C ILE A 286 28.60 26.72 -15.26
N MET A 287 28.91 26.84 -13.96
CA MET A 287 29.10 28.13 -13.31
C MET A 287 30.27 28.92 -13.90
N ASP A 288 31.39 28.26 -14.19
CA ASP A 288 32.54 28.88 -14.85
C ASP A 288 32.17 29.42 -16.24
N ARG A 289 31.36 28.70 -17.02
CA ARG A 289 30.87 29.16 -18.33
C ARG A 289 29.92 30.34 -18.20
N MET A 290 28.98 30.29 -17.25
CA MET A 290 28.08 31.40 -16.96
C MET A 290 28.85 32.67 -16.60
N MET A 291 29.87 32.55 -15.74
CA MET A 291 30.73 33.65 -15.33
C MET A 291 31.57 34.20 -16.49
N LYS A 292 32.12 33.33 -17.35
CA LYS A 292 32.86 33.78 -18.55
C LYS A 292 31.96 34.54 -19.52
N ILE A 293 30.73 34.08 -19.75
CA ILE A 293 29.76 34.77 -20.61
C ILE A 293 29.38 36.12 -20.00
N ALA A 294 28.98 36.14 -18.72
CA ALA A 294 28.56 37.36 -18.03
C ALA A 294 29.68 38.41 -17.92
N SER A 295 30.94 37.98 -17.81
CA SER A 295 32.11 38.87 -17.72
C SER A 295 32.70 39.27 -19.07
N GLY A 296 32.12 38.85 -20.20
CA GLY A 296 32.68 39.08 -21.54
C GLY A 296 34.07 38.47 -21.71
N GLY A 297 34.34 37.35 -21.03
CA GLY A 297 35.62 36.63 -21.05
C GLY A 297 36.71 37.20 -20.13
N ARG A 298 36.41 38.17 -19.25
CA ARG A 298 37.39 38.86 -18.40
C ARG A 298 37.52 38.31 -16.97
N SER A 299 36.80 37.23 -16.62
CA SER A 299 36.87 36.63 -15.28
C SER A 299 38.21 35.93 -15.01
N SER A 300 38.88 36.29 -13.91
CA SER A 300 40.17 35.74 -13.46
C SER A 300 40.04 34.57 -12.46
N THR A 301 38.83 34.23 -11.99
CA THR A 301 38.60 33.29 -10.87
C THR A 301 37.81 32.04 -11.27
N THR A 302 38.17 31.40 -12.38
CA THR A 302 37.49 30.18 -12.84
C THR A 302 37.95 28.96 -12.03
N ALA A 303 37.01 28.20 -11.48
CA ALA A 303 37.27 27.05 -10.60
C ALA A 303 38.03 25.91 -11.29
N MET A 304 37.87 25.76 -12.61
CA MET A 304 38.46 24.68 -13.41
C MET A 304 39.82 25.04 -14.04
N GLY A 305 40.58 25.97 -13.44
CA GLY A 305 41.93 26.34 -13.89
C GLY A 305 43.01 25.28 -13.61
N GLN A 306 44.29 25.65 -13.77
CA GLN A 306 45.46 24.78 -13.54
C GLN A 306 45.55 24.14 -12.14
N GLY A 307 44.74 24.57 -11.17
CA GLY A 307 44.67 24.02 -9.81
C GLY A 307 43.62 22.93 -9.59
N ASN A 308 42.92 22.45 -10.64
CA ASN A 308 41.92 21.39 -10.49
C ASN A 308 42.57 20.09 -9.97
N THR A 309 42.17 19.66 -8.78
CA THR A 309 42.70 18.49 -8.09
C THR A 309 42.15 17.18 -8.62
N GLU A 310 41.13 17.18 -9.48
CA GLU A 310 40.44 15.96 -9.91
C GLU A 310 41.21 15.14 -10.95
N ALA A 311 42.17 15.76 -11.66
CA ALA A 311 43.04 15.06 -12.60
C ALA A 311 43.85 13.93 -11.94
N GLN A 312 44.13 14.05 -10.62
CA GLN A 312 44.89 13.06 -9.86
C GLN A 312 44.14 11.72 -9.69
N PHE A 313 42.81 11.70 -9.84
CA PHE A 313 42.03 10.48 -9.64
C PHE A 313 42.25 9.43 -10.73
N TRP A 314 42.83 9.81 -11.87
CA TRP A 314 43.12 8.95 -13.01
C TRP A 314 44.60 8.56 -13.14
N SER A 315 45.48 9.14 -12.32
CA SER A 315 46.90 8.79 -12.36
C SER A 315 47.15 7.47 -11.64
N SER A 316 47.57 6.44 -12.38
CA SER A 316 48.05 5.18 -11.82
C SER A 316 49.49 5.35 -11.32
N LYS A 317 49.67 5.81 -10.09
CA LYS A 317 50.90 5.53 -9.34
C LYS A 317 50.54 4.67 -8.12
N LEU A 318 50.96 3.40 -8.25
CA LEU A 318 50.81 2.21 -7.40
C LEU A 318 49.78 1.21 -7.93
#